data_AF-A0A0P6XX01-F1
#
_entry.id   AF-A0A0P6XX01-F1
#
_cell.length_a   1.000
_cell.length_b   1.000
_cell.length_c   1.000
_cell.angle_alpha   90.00
_cell.angle_beta   90.00
_cell.angle_gamma   90.00
#
_symmetry.space_group_name_H-M   'P 1'
#
loop_
_entity.id
_entity.type
_entity.pdbx_description
1 polymer ?
#
loop_
_entity_poly.entity_id
_entity_poly.type
_entity_poly.pdbx_seq_one_letter_code
_entity_poly.pdbx_strand_id
1 'polypeptide(L)'
;MRLWRILGFLFTLAVGLGLGLYLGWGIMAAQPQNTTPDTLRADYQADYVLMVAEIYQHEGDVNAAAQRLALLGESPLRKVQEAILTAQQLGYAREDVETLARLFQALQTQPQIQPTVAP
;
A
#
# COMPACT_ATOMS: atom_id res chain seq x y z
N MET A 1 27.68 -31.30 41.97
CA MET A 1 28.35 -31.46 40.66
C MET A 1 27.44 -31.21 39.43
N ARG A 2 26.17 -31.70 39.36
CA ARG A 2 25.30 -31.50 38.18
C ARG A 2 24.63 -30.12 38.06
N LEU A 3 24.18 -29.51 39.17
CA LEU A 3 23.47 -28.22 39.14
C LEU A 3 24.33 -27.07 38.58
N TRP A 4 25.62 -27.02 38.91
CA TRP A 4 26.52 -25.98 38.41
C TRP A 4 26.70 -26.00 36.89
N ARG A 5 26.64 -27.18 36.26
CA ARG A 5 26.70 -27.29 34.80
C ARG A 5 25.43 -26.76 34.13
N ILE A 6 24.27 -26.97 34.75
CA ILE A 6 22.97 -26.49 34.26
C ILE A 6 22.87 -24.97 34.43
N LEU A 7 23.31 -24.43 35.58
CA LEU A 7 23.37 -22.98 35.77
C LEU A 7 24.30 -22.29 34.76
N GLY A 8 25.47 -22.85 34.49
CA GLY A 8 26.38 -22.32 33.48
C GLY A 8 25.76 -22.30 32.09
N PHE A 9 25.08 -23.38 31.71
CA PHE A 9 24.36 -23.47 30.44
C PHE A 9 23.24 -22.43 30.32
N LEU A 10 22.39 -22.31 31.35
CA LEU A 10 21.31 -21.32 31.36
C LEU A 10 21.84 -19.89 31.32
N PHE A 11 22.95 -19.61 31.99
CA PHE A 11 23.59 -18.30 31.95
C PHE A 11 24.08 -17.97 30.54
N THR A 12 24.81 -18.88 29.89
CA THR A 12 25.28 -18.66 28.51
C THR A 12 24.13 -18.51 27.51
N LEU A 13 23.03 -19.24 27.71
CA LEU A 13 21.83 -19.14 26.89
C LEU A 13 21.13 -17.79 27.08
N ALA A 14 20.97 -17.35 28.32
CA ALA A 14 20.37 -16.05 28.64
C ALA A 14 21.21 -14.89 28.08
N VAL A 15 22.53 -14.98 28.17
CA VAL A 15 23.46 -13.99 27.58
C VAL A 15 23.35 -13.98 26.06
N GLY A 16 23.32 -15.15 25.41
CA GLY A 16 23.16 -15.25 23.95
C GLY A 16 21.82 -14.67 23.47
N LEU A 17 20.72 -14.99 24.17
CA LEU A 17 19.40 -14.42 23.88
C LEU A 17 19.35 -12.91 24.12
N GLY A 18 19.93 -12.44 25.23
CA GLY A 18 19.99 -11.02 25.55
C GLY A 18 20.76 -10.22 24.50
N LEU A 19 21.93 -10.72 24.08
CA LEU A 19 22.73 -10.10 23.03
C LEU A 19 22.03 -10.17 21.67
N GLY A 20 21.41 -11.30 21.33
CA GLY A 20 20.67 -11.46 20.07
C GLY A 20 19.48 -10.50 19.97
N LEU A 21 18.70 -10.36 21.04
CA LEU A 21 17.58 -9.41 21.11
C LEU A 21 18.06 -7.96 21.10
N TYR A 22 19.12 -7.65 21.84
CA TYR A 22 19.67 -6.29 21.89
C TYR A 22 20.16 -5.83 20.52
N LEU A 23 20.91 -6.69 19.81
CA LEU A 23 21.41 -6.40 18.47
C LEU A 23 20.29 -6.41 17.42
N GLY A 24 19.38 -7.38 17.50
CA GLY A 24 18.29 -7.56 16.55
C GLY A 24 17.20 -6.49 16.63
N TRP A 25 16.90 -5.97 17.84
CA TRP A 25 15.88 -4.94 18.03
C TRP A 25 16.43 -3.51 17.89
N GLY A 26 17.68 -3.27 18.30
CA GLY A 26 18.23 -1.91 18.37
C GLY A 26 18.95 -1.42 17.12
N ILE A 27 19.79 -2.26 16.50
CA ILE A 27 20.75 -1.82 15.46
C ILE A 27 20.25 -2.18 14.06
N MET A 28 19.52 -3.28 13.94
CA MET A 28 19.01 -3.80 12.66
C MET A 28 17.49 -3.68 12.55
N ALA A 29 16.87 -2.77 13.30
CA ALA A 29 15.49 -2.40 13.02
C ALA A 29 15.45 -1.87 11.59
N ALA A 30 14.77 -2.61 10.71
CA ALA A 30 14.56 -2.16 9.34
C ALA A 30 13.84 -0.82 9.44
N GLN A 31 14.55 0.26 9.14
CA GLN A 31 13.93 1.56 8.97
C GLN A 31 12.79 1.35 7.97
N PRO A 32 11.56 1.83 8.26
CA PRO A 32 10.51 1.81 7.25
C PRO A 32 11.07 2.59 6.04
N GLN A 33 11.51 1.86 5.02
CA GLN A 33 11.96 2.45 3.77
C GLN A 33 10.75 3.21 3.26
N ASN A 34 10.86 4.54 3.19
CA ASN A 34 9.85 5.48 2.69
C ASN A 34 8.91 4.82 1.68
N THR A 35 7.86 4.17 2.17
CA THR A 35 6.98 3.31 1.36
C THR A 35 5.90 4.25 0.87
N THR A 36 6.25 5.08 -0.10
CA THR A 36 5.28 5.97 -0.73
C THR A 36 4.21 5.10 -1.41
N PRO A 37 2.94 5.52 -1.47
CA PRO A 37 1.84 4.64 -1.89
C PRO A 37 1.97 4.07 -3.32
N ASP A 38 2.82 4.67 -4.15
CA ASP A 38 3.21 4.19 -5.48
C ASP A 38 4.08 2.92 -5.46
N THR A 39 4.73 2.62 -4.33
CA THR A 39 5.55 1.40 -4.14
C THR A 39 4.74 0.18 -3.70
N LEU A 40 3.43 0.33 -3.45
CA LEU A 40 2.56 -0.80 -3.13
C LEU A 40 2.54 -1.81 -4.28
N ARG A 41 2.37 -3.10 -3.94
CA ARG A 41 2.10 -4.12 -4.96
C ARG A 41 0.81 -3.79 -5.71
N ALA A 42 0.74 -4.21 -6.98
CA ALA A 42 -0.36 -3.85 -7.87
C ALA A 42 -1.74 -4.28 -7.35
N ASP A 43 -1.84 -5.39 -6.62
CA ASP A 43 -3.07 -5.84 -5.96
C ASP A 43 -3.58 -4.82 -4.94
N TYR A 44 -2.72 -4.35 -4.04
CA TYR A 44 -3.10 -3.32 -3.07
C TYR A 44 -3.37 -1.95 -3.71
N GLN A 45 -2.67 -1.61 -4.80
CA GLN A 45 -3.01 -0.40 -5.57
C GLN A 45 -4.41 -0.51 -6.16
N ALA A 46 -4.78 -1.68 -6.70
CA ALA A 46 -6.10 -1.92 -7.26
C ALA A 46 -7.21 -1.81 -6.18
N ASP A 47 -6.98 -2.37 -4.99
CA ASP A 47 -7.90 -2.25 -3.85
C ASP A 47 -8.10 -0.79 -3.40
N TYR A 48 -7.01 -0.02 -3.30
CA TYR A 48 -7.11 1.40 -2.97
C TYR A 48 -7.92 2.17 -4.02
N VAL A 49 -7.67 1.90 -5.30
CA VAL A 49 -8.39 2.55 -6.41
C VAL A 49 -9.87 2.17 -6.39
N LEU A 50 -10.21 0.92 -6.07
CA LEU A 50 -11.58 0.47 -5.91
C LEU A 50 -12.28 1.22 -4.78
N MET A 51 -11.64 1.34 -3.61
CA MET A 51 -12.16 2.13 -2.50
C MET A 51 -12.42 3.59 -2.90
N VAL A 52 -11.51 4.22 -3.66
CA VAL A 52 -11.73 5.58 -4.17
C VAL A 52 -12.90 5.64 -5.15
N ALA A 53 -13.08 4.61 -5.99
CA ALA A 53 -14.21 4.52 -6.92
C ALA A 53 -15.56 4.35 -6.20
N GLU A 54 -15.60 3.60 -5.10
CA GLU A 54 -16.79 3.47 -4.25
C GLU A 54 -17.14 4.79 -3.56
N ILE A 55 -16.15 5.48 -2.98
CA ILE A 55 -16.33 6.81 -2.38
C ILE A 55 -16.86 7.78 -3.44
N TYR A 56 -16.30 7.75 -4.65
CA TYR A 56 -16.78 8.58 -5.76
C TYR A 56 -18.24 8.26 -6.12
N GLN A 57 -18.66 7.00 -6.15
CA GLN A 57 -20.05 6.67 -6.43
C GLN A 57 -21.02 7.23 -5.37
N HIS A 58 -20.57 7.34 -4.13
CA HIS A 58 -21.37 7.91 -3.05
C HIS A 58 -21.36 9.45 -3.03
N GLU A 59 -20.19 10.07 -3.22
CA GLU A 59 -20.02 11.54 -3.10
C GLU A 59 -20.27 12.27 -4.43
N GLY A 60 -20.02 11.63 -5.57
CA GLY A 60 -20.10 12.23 -6.91
C GLY A 60 -18.97 13.21 -7.25
N ASP A 61 -17.98 13.40 -6.37
CA ASP A 61 -16.90 14.37 -6.55
C ASP A 61 -15.67 13.75 -7.25
N VAL A 62 -15.58 13.99 -8.56
CA VAL A 62 -14.44 13.55 -9.40
C VAL A 62 -13.13 14.20 -8.98
N ASN A 63 -13.14 15.46 -8.53
CA ASN A 63 -11.91 16.16 -8.16
C ASN A 63 -11.34 15.56 -6.87
N ALA A 64 -12.20 15.30 -5.89
CA ALA A 64 -11.79 14.65 -4.65
C ALA A 64 -11.31 13.21 -4.90
N ALA A 65 -11.90 12.48 -5.86
CA ALA A 65 -11.40 11.18 -6.27
C ALA A 65 -10.00 11.27 -6.92
N ALA A 66 -9.80 12.22 -7.83
CA ALA A 66 -8.51 12.41 -8.49
C ALA A 66 -7.40 12.84 -7.53
N GLN A 67 -7.70 13.68 -6.53
CA GLN A 67 -6.75 14.05 -5.47
C GLN A 67 -6.31 12.83 -4.64
N ARG A 68 -7.25 11.95 -4.28
CA ARG A 68 -6.94 10.70 -3.57
C ARG A 68 -6.09 9.76 -4.42
N LEU A 69 -6.35 9.68 -5.73
CA LEU A 69 -5.57 8.87 -6.66
C LEU A 69 -4.17 9.44 -6.95
N ALA A 70 -3.98 10.75 -6.82
CA ALA A 70 -2.67 11.38 -6.99
C ALA A 70 -1.63 10.89 -5.97
N LEU A 71 -2.07 10.30 -4.85
CA LEU A 71 -1.19 9.66 -3.87
C LEU A 71 -0.47 8.42 -4.42
N LEU A 72 -1.03 7.76 -5.44
CA LEU A 72 -0.43 6.58 -6.07
C LEU A 72 0.51 6.96 -7.22
N GLY A 73 0.54 8.23 -7.63
CA GLY A 73 1.37 8.74 -8.71
C GLY A 73 0.69 9.84 -9.53
N GLU A 74 1.40 10.34 -10.53
CA GLU A 74 1.06 11.58 -11.22
C GLU A 74 -0.19 11.52 -12.11
N SER A 75 -0.64 10.32 -12.50
CA SER A 75 -1.78 10.15 -13.42
C SER A 75 -2.89 9.31 -12.80
N PRO A 76 -3.92 9.96 -12.21
CA PRO A 76 -5.12 9.29 -11.70
C PRO A 76 -5.77 8.37 -12.73
N LEU A 77 -5.87 8.84 -13.98
CA LEU A 77 -6.48 8.09 -15.08
C LEU A 77 -5.69 6.82 -15.42
N ARG A 78 -4.36 6.89 -15.46
CA ARG A 78 -3.52 5.70 -15.64
C ARG A 78 -3.66 4.73 -14.47
N LYS A 79 -3.76 5.22 -13.23
CA LYS A 79 -3.93 4.36 -12.05
C LYS A 79 -5.24 3.60 -12.05
N VAL A 80 -6.34 4.22 -12.50
CA VAL A 80 -7.61 3.50 -12.69
C VAL A 80 -7.51 2.46 -13.81
N GLN A 81 -6.82 2.76 -14.91
CA GLN A 81 -6.61 1.78 -15.98
C GLN A 81 -5.81 0.56 -15.50
N GLU A 82 -4.72 0.79 -14.77
CA GLU A 82 -3.90 -0.27 -14.15
C GLU A 82 -4.75 -1.12 -13.20
N ALA A 83 -5.54 -0.48 -12.33
CA ALA A 83 -6.42 -1.17 -11.40
C ALA A 83 -7.46 -2.05 -12.09
N ILE A 84 -8.06 -1.61 -13.21
CA ILE A 84 -9.01 -2.43 -13.98
C ILE A 84 -8.34 -3.69 -14.52
N LEU A 85 -7.12 -3.57 -15.06
CA LEU A 85 -6.36 -4.72 -15.57
C LEU A 85 -6.02 -5.70 -14.43
N THR A 86 -5.57 -5.19 -13.29
CA THR A 86 -5.27 -6.01 -12.11
C THR A 86 -6.51 -6.67 -11.55
N ALA A 87 -7.63 -5.96 -11.43
CA ALA A 87 -8.91 -6.50 -10.96
C ALA A 87 -9.39 -7.66 -11.84
N GLN A 88 -9.22 -7.56 -13.17
CA GLN A 88 -9.52 -8.65 -14.10
C GLN A 88 -8.60 -9.86 -13.91
N GLN A 89 -7.30 -9.63 -13.73
CA GLN A 89 -6.32 -10.70 -13.51
C GLN A 89 -6.55 -11.45 -12.20
N LEU A 90 -6.97 -10.73 -11.16
CA LEU A 90 -7.23 -11.29 -9.83
C LEU A 90 -8.66 -11.84 -9.68
N GLY A 91 -9.53 -11.66 -10.67
CA GLY A 91 -10.88 -12.21 -10.68
C GLY A 91 -11.87 -11.48 -9.77
N TYR A 92 -11.80 -10.15 -9.73
CA TYR A 92 -12.71 -9.32 -8.92
C TYR A 92 -14.16 -9.48 -9.38
N ALA A 93 -15.11 -9.13 -8.52
CA ALA A 93 -16.52 -9.18 -8.89
C ALA A 93 -16.79 -8.23 -10.06
N ARG A 94 -17.75 -8.60 -10.91
CA ARG A 94 -18.11 -7.79 -12.08
C ARG A 94 -18.55 -6.38 -11.69
N GLU A 95 -19.26 -6.26 -10.57
CA GLU A 95 -19.74 -4.99 -10.01
C GLU A 95 -18.59 -4.06 -9.63
N ASP A 96 -17.50 -4.60 -9.09
CA ASP A 96 -16.29 -3.84 -8.73
C ASP A 96 -15.56 -3.34 -9.98
N VAL A 97 -15.44 -4.20 -11.00
CA VAL A 97 -14.84 -3.83 -12.29
C VAL A 97 -15.68 -2.74 -12.98
N GLU A 98 -17.01 -2.83 -12.90
CA GLU A 98 -17.92 -1.80 -13.41
C GLU A 98 -17.79 -0.49 -12.62
N THR A 99 -17.61 -0.57 -11.30
CA THR A 99 -17.36 0.59 -10.42
C THR A 99 -16.07 1.32 -10.81
N LEU A 100 -14.98 0.58 -11.02
CA LEU A 100 -13.72 1.13 -11.53
C LEU A 100 -13.89 1.77 -12.92
N ALA A 101 -14.64 1.13 -13.82
CA ALA A 101 -14.89 1.65 -15.15
C ALA A 101 -15.69 2.97 -15.15
N ARG A 102 -16.66 3.13 -14.24
CA ARG A 102 -17.40 4.40 -14.07
C ARG A 102 -16.48 5.53 -13.63
N LEU A 103 -15.60 5.28 -12.66
CA LEU A 103 -14.60 6.26 -12.23
C LEU A 103 -13.67 6.64 -13.39
N PHE A 104 -13.22 5.65 -14.16
CA PHE A 104 -12.36 5.88 -15.33
C PHE A 104 -13.02 6.80 -16.36
N GLN A 105 -14.30 6.58 -16.65
CA GLN A 105 -15.07 7.40 -17.60
C GLN A 105 -15.27 8.83 -17.08
N ALA A 106 -15.53 8.99 -15.78
CA ALA A 106 -15.68 10.30 -15.14
C ALA A 106 -14.38 11.12 -15.18
N LEU A 107 -13.22 10.47 -14.97
CA LEU A 107 -11.92 11.11 -15.08
C LEU A 107 -11.57 11.50 -16.53
N GLN A 108 -11.96 10.70 -17.52
CA GLN A 108 -11.74 11.03 -18.93
C GLN A 108 -12.50 12.26 -19.40
N THR A 109 -13.71 12.47 -18.88
CA THR A 109 -14.58 13.60 -19.26
C THR A 109 -14.13 14.93 -18.64
N GLN A 110 -13.16 14.92 -17.72
CA GLN A 110 -12.62 16.10 -17.05
C GLN A 110 -11.10 16.26 -17.34
N PRO A 111 -10.71 16.90 -18.46
CA PRO A 111 -9.34 16.87 -18.97
C PRO A 111 -8.28 17.67 -18.18
N GLN A 112 -8.65 18.31 -17.07
CA GLN A 112 -7.85 19.37 -16.43
C GLN A 112 -7.13 18.94 -15.14
N ILE A 113 -7.17 17.66 -14.75
CA ILE A 113 -6.49 17.18 -13.53
C ILE A 113 -5.03 16.78 -13.84
N GLN A 114 -4.28 17.71 -14.44
CA GLN A 114 -2.83 17.63 -14.49
C GLN A 114 -2.28 18.10 -13.14
N PRO A 115 -1.33 17.38 -12.50
CA PRO A 115 -0.70 17.87 -11.29
C PRO A 115 -0.08 19.23 -11.61
N THR A 116 -0.53 20.27 -10.93
CA THR A 116 0.11 21.59 -11.01
C THR A 116 1.51 21.43 -10.44
N VAL A 117 2.49 21.25 -11.32
CA VAL A 117 3.90 21.33 -10.99
C VAL A 117 4.16 22.79 -10.62
N ALA A 118 4.26 23.06 -9.32
CA ALA A 118 4.68 24.37 -8.83
C ALA A 118 6.13 24.63 -9.29
N PRO A 119 6.48 25.85 -9.73
CA PRO A 119 7.81 26.20 -10.23
C PRO A 119 8.90 26.16 -9.15
#